data_AF-A0A7C5DZN9-F1
#
_entry.id   AF-A0A7C5DZN9-F1
#
_cell.length_a   1.000
_cell.length_b   1.000
_cell.length_c   1.000
_cell.angle_alpha   90.00
_cell.angle_beta   90.00
_cell.angle_gamma   90.00
#
_symmetry.space_group_name_H-M   'P 1'
#
loop_
_entity.id
_entity.type
_entity.pdbx_description
1 polymer ?
#
loop_
_entity_poly.entity_id
_entity_poly.type
_entity_poly.pdbx_seq_one_letter_code
_entity_poly.pdbx_strand_id
1 'polypeptide(L)'
;MNKKACPPKKALNFLLGFMDQEEQESFKEYVSSVYGEILGTKGPRAARRWFWGQFIRSLPKLVITSMQGGLNMLLNYLKVAIRNMTRKKLMTFINISGLILGVSCCLLAVLYVSDELSYDRFHENQDTLFRVTRVLYDNSDGSIRHRDPDMVPAMAKDLTGFFPDIKYQTLFAPGTGVVRYQDKIFRE
;
A
#
# COMPACT_ATOMS: atom_id res chain seq x y z
N MET A 1 -30.23 16.88 -44.12
CA MET A 1 -29.25 17.54 -43.22
C MET A 1 -28.08 16.60 -42.98
N ASN A 2 -26.94 16.86 -43.63
CA ASN A 2 -25.78 15.97 -43.67
C ASN A 2 -24.97 16.10 -42.37
N LYS A 3 -25.18 15.18 -41.41
CA LYS A 3 -24.33 15.12 -40.20
C LYS A 3 -22.92 14.76 -40.66
N LYS A 4 -21.98 15.71 -40.59
CA LYS A 4 -20.54 15.47 -40.85
C LYS A 4 -20.14 14.17 -40.16
N ALA A 5 -19.73 13.18 -40.96
CA ALA A 5 -19.25 11.91 -40.47
C ALA A 5 -18.07 12.18 -39.52
N CYS A 6 -18.20 11.80 -38.26
CA CYS A 6 -17.20 12.12 -37.25
C CYS A 6 -16.55 10.83 -36.74
N PRO A 7 -15.24 10.63 -36.96
CA PRO A 7 -14.51 9.53 -36.35
C PRO A 7 -14.47 9.67 -34.82
N PRO A 8 -14.15 8.60 -34.08
CA PRO A 8 -14.03 8.66 -32.62
C PRO A 8 -13.03 9.73 -32.13
N LYS A 9 -13.56 10.88 -31.67
CA LYS A 9 -12.76 12.08 -31.33
C LYS A 9 -11.65 11.83 -30.32
N LYS A 10 -11.90 11.04 -29.28
CA LYS A 10 -10.90 10.76 -28.23
C LYS A 10 -9.65 10.06 -28.79
N ALA A 11 -9.86 9.03 -29.60
CA ALA A 11 -8.77 8.26 -30.21
C ALA A 11 -8.04 9.07 -31.29
N LEU A 12 -8.77 9.88 -32.07
CA LEU A 12 -8.15 10.77 -33.04
C LEU A 12 -7.29 11.84 -32.37
N ASN A 13 -7.82 12.52 -31.34
CA ASN A 13 -7.06 13.53 -30.59
C ASN A 13 -5.82 12.92 -29.89
N PHE A 14 -5.91 11.66 -29.44
CA PHE A 14 -4.75 10.95 -28.91
C PHE A 14 -3.65 10.80 -29.97
N LEU A 15 -3.97 10.35 -31.18
CA LEU A 15 -2.98 10.23 -32.27
C LEU A 15 -2.38 11.59 -32.66
N LEU A 16 -3.23 12.62 -32.76
CA LEU A 16 -2.80 13.98 -33.09
C LEU A 16 -1.80 14.53 -32.05
N GLY A 17 -1.88 14.10 -30.79
CA GLY A 17 -0.94 14.50 -29.73
C GLY A 17 0.51 14.06 -29.93
N PHE A 18 0.78 13.15 -30.88
CA PHE A 18 2.12 12.69 -31.23
C PHE A 18 2.64 13.29 -32.54
N MET A 19 1.88 14.19 -33.16
CA MET A 19 2.19 14.81 -34.45
C MET A 19 2.40 16.32 -34.31
N ASP A 20 3.21 16.90 -35.19
CA ASP A 20 3.40 18.34 -35.27
C ASP A 20 2.12 19.06 -35.74
N GLN A 21 1.91 20.30 -35.29
CA GLN A 21 0.67 21.04 -35.52
C GLN A 21 0.32 21.22 -37.00
N GLU A 22 1.32 21.34 -37.86
CA GLU A 22 1.15 21.49 -39.31
C GLU A 22 0.57 20.21 -39.97
N GLU A 23 0.95 19.03 -39.47
CA GLU A 23 0.46 17.75 -39.98
C GLU A 23 -0.91 17.36 -39.40
N GLN A 24 -1.28 17.94 -38.25
CA GLN A 24 -2.52 17.60 -37.54
C GLN A 24 -3.78 17.91 -38.34
N GLU A 25 -3.85 19.06 -39.02
CA GLU A 25 -5.02 19.44 -39.81
C GLU A 25 -5.20 18.53 -41.03
N SER A 26 -4.12 18.33 -41.80
CA SER A 26 -4.10 17.46 -42.97
C SER A 26 -4.51 16.02 -42.63
N PHE A 27 -3.95 15.47 -41.54
CA PHE A 27 -4.29 14.12 -41.09
C PHE A 27 -5.74 14.00 -40.62
N LYS A 28 -6.23 14.99 -39.85
CA LYS A 28 -7.61 15.03 -39.38
C LYS A 28 -8.60 15.08 -40.54
N GLU A 29 -8.29 15.86 -41.58
CA GLU A 29 -9.11 15.96 -42.78
C GLU A 29 -9.10 14.65 -43.56
N TYR A 30 -7.94 14.06 -43.79
CA TYR A 30 -7.80 12.76 -44.43
C TYR A 30 -8.60 11.66 -43.73
N VAL A 31 -8.41 11.51 -42.41
CA VAL A 31 -9.13 10.50 -41.61
C VAL A 31 -10.64 10.74 -41.62
N SER A 32 -11.08 12.00 -41.58
CA SER A 32 -12.50 12.34 -41.63
C SER A 32 -13.12 12.03 -42.99
N SER A 33 -12.38 12.25 -44.07
CA SER A 33 -12.79 11.93 -45.44
C SER A 33 -12.99 10.42 -45.62
N VAL A 34 -11.96 9.61 -45.32
CA VAL A 34 -12.00 8.15 -45.46
C VAL A 34 -13.06 7.54 -44.55
N TYR A 35 -13.22 8.04 -43.32
CA TYR A 35 -14.25 7.57 -42.41
C TYR A 35 -15.67 7.87 -42.92
N GLY A 36 -15.87 9.03 -43.55
CA GLY A 36 -17.13 9.41 -44.17
C GLY A 36 -17.50 8.56 -45.38
N GLU A 37 -16.52 8.21 -46.21
CA GLU A 37 -16.72 7.32 -47.37
C GLU A 37 -17.15 5.90 -46.93
N ILE A 38 -16.49 5.35 -45.90
CA ILE A 38 -16.85 4.03 -45.35
C ILE A 38 -18.23 4.07 -44.68
N LEU A 39 -18.59 5.21 -44.07
CA LEU A 39 -19.90 5.41 -43.47
C LEU A 39 -21.01 5.36 -44.53
N GLY A 40 -20.79 5.98 -45.69
CA GLY A 40 -21.75 6.02 -46.80
C GLY A 40 -21.90 4.69 -47.54
N THR A 41 -20.82 3.92 -47.67
CA THR A 41 -20.82 2.66 -48.46
C THR A 41 -21.17 1.41 -47.65
N LYS A 42 -20.60 1.26 -46.44
CA LYS A 42 -20.67 0.02 -45.63
C LYS A 42 -21.36 0.23 -44.27
N GLY A 43 -21.79 1.45 -43.98
CA GLY A 43 -22.52 1.80 -42.77
C GLY A 43 -21.65 2.00 -41.52
N PRO A 44 -22.27 2.41 -40.39
CA PRO A 44 -21.58 2.92 -39.20
C PRO A 44 -20.73 1.88 -38.46
N ARG A 45 -21.14 0.61 -38.45
CA ARG A 45 -20.40 -0.47 -37.77
C ARG A 45 -19.10 -0.83 -38.51
N ALA A 46 -19.10 -0.74 -39.84
CA ALA A 46 -17.90 -1.00 -40.64
C ALA A 46 -16.87 0.12 -40.47
N ALA A 47 -17.30 1.39 -40.53
CA ALA A 47 -16.43 2.56 -40.33
C ALA A 47 -15.75 2.54 -38.95
N ARG A 48 -16.50 2.23 -37.89
CA ARG A 48 -15.95 2.15 -36.53
C ARG A 48 -14.93 1.01 -36.37
N ARG A 49 -15.20 -0.18 -36.92
CA ARG A 49 -14.26 -1.31 -36.87
C ARG A 49 -12.97 -1.00 -37.63
N TRP A 50 -13.10 -0.40 -38.82
CA TRP A 50 -11.94 0.02 -39.60
C TRP A 50 -11.06 1.01 -38.82
N PHE A 51 -11.66 2.06 -38.26
CA PHE A 51 -10.93 3.08 -37.50
C PHE A 51 -10.21 2.49 -36.27
N TRP A 52 -10.90 1.67 -35.47
CA TRP A 52 -10.27 1.04 -34.30
C TRP A 52 -9.19 0.02 -34.67
N GLY A 53 -9.35 -0.69 -35.80
CA GLY A 53 -8.30 -1.55 -36.34
C GLY A 53 -7.04 -0.77 -36.70
N GLN A 54 -7.17 0.40 -37.34
CA GLN A 54 -6.03 1.26 -37.66
C GLN A 54 -5.41 1.89 -36.41
N PHE A 55 -6.24 2.35 -35.48
CA PHE A 55 -5.76 2.93 -34.22
C PHE A 55 -4.92 1.95 -33.41
N ILE A 56 -5.42 0.72 -33.21
CA ILE A 56 -4.71 -0.34 -32.46
C ILE A 56 -3.44 -0.77 -33.19
N ARG A 57 -3.47 -0.86 -34.53
CA ARG A 57 -2.29 -1.26 -35.32
C ARG A 57 -1.17 -0.22 -35.28
N SER A 58 -1.51 1.06 -35.20
CA SER A 58 -0.53 2.16 -35.19
C SER A 58 0.00 2.52 -33.80
N LEU A 59 -0.74 2.18 -32.74
CA LEU A 59 -0.41 2.47 -31.34
C LEU A 59 0.97 1.95 -30.86
N PRO A 60 1.33 0.67 -31.07
CA PRO A 60 2.56 0.10 -30.51
C PRO A 60 3.81 0.82 -31.00
N LYS A 61 3.88 1.11 -32.29
CA LYS A 61 5.05 1.78 -32.89
C LYS A 61 5.24 3.17 -32.29
N LEU A 62 4.15 3.91 -32.11
CA LEU A 62 4.11 5.27 -31.58
C LEU A 62 4.52 5.33 -30.09
N VAL A 63 3.98 4.44 -29.26
CA VAL A 63 4.32 4.36 -27.84
C VAL A 63 5.75 3.88 -27.64
N ILE A 64 6.16 2.80 -28.31
CA ILE A 64 7.51 2.24 -28.15
C ILE A 64 8.58 3.23 -28.58
N THR A 65 8.40 3.92 -29.72
CA THR A 65 9.38 4.94 -30.16
C THR A 65 9.44 6.13 -29.21
N SER A 66 8.31 6.60 -28.67
CA SER A 66 8.30 7.69 -27.68
C SER A 66 9.00 7.30 -26.36
N MET A 67 8.90 6.04 -25.94
CA MET A 67 9.46 5.56 -24.67
C MET A 67 10.93 5.14 -24.78
N GLN A 68 11.37 4.66 -25.95
CA GLN A 68 12.71 4.12 -26.14
C GLN A 68 13.81 5.19 -25.98
N GLY A 69 13.55 6.43 -26.41
CA GLY A 69 14.47 7.56 -26.18
C GLY A 69 14.62 7.90 -24.69
N GLY A 70 13.50 7.93 -23.96
CA GLY A 70 13.50 8.22 -22.51
C GLY A 70 14.25 7.16 -21.70
N LEU A 71 14.06 5.88 -22.02
CA LEU A 71 14.75 4.78 -21.32
C LEU A 71 16.27 4.85 -21.53
N ASN A 72 16.73 5.12 -22.76
CA ASN A 72 18.15 5.27 -23.08
C ASN A 72 18.79 6.46 -22.36
N MET A 73 18.07 7.58 -22.25
CA MET A 73 18.53 8.74 -21.48
C MET A 73 18.63 8.42 -19.98
N LEU A 74 17.66 7.71 -19.41
CA LEU A 74 17.69 7.29 -18.01
C LEU A 74 18.89 6.37 -17.74
N LEU A 75 19.15 5.40 -18.61
CA LEU A 75 20.32 4.53 -18.51
C LEU A 75 21.62 5.32 -18.62
N ASN A 76 21.69 6.33 -19.48
CA ASN A 76 22.86 7.19 -19.59
C ASN A 76 23.07 8.03 -18.32
N TYR A 77 22.01 8.66 -17.79
CA TYR A 77 22.10 9.39 -16.52
C TYR A 77 22.54 8.50 -15.36
N LEU A 78 22.01 7.28 -15.28
CA LEU A 78 22.41 6.29 -14.28
C LEU A 78 23.89 5.92 -14.45
N LYS A 79 24.35 5.67 -15.68
CA LYS A 79 25.75 5.38 -16.00
C LYS A 79 26.67 6.53 -15.60
N VAL A 80 26.27 7.77 -15.87
CA VAL A 80 27.02 8.98 -15.49
C VAL A 80 27.04 9.17 -13.98
N ALA A 81 25.91 8.96 -13.31
CA ALA A 81 25.79 9.05 -11.86
C ALA A 81 26.71 8.03 -11.17
N ILE A 82 26.67 6.75 -11.57
CA ILE A 82 27.54 5.69 -11.03
C ILE A 82 29.03 6.04 -11.25
N ARG A 83 29.38 6.56 -12.44
CA ARG A 83 30.76 7.00 -12.71
C ARG A 83 31.17 8.17 -11.82
N ASN A 84 30.27 9.09 -11.52
CA ASN A 84 30.56 10.23 -10.63
C ASN A 84 30.70 9.78 -9.16
N MET A 85 29.82 8.88 -8.71
CA MET A 85 29.86 8.27 -7.38
C MET A 85 31.17 7.54 -7.11
N THR A 86 31.65 6.77 -8.10
CA THR A 86 32.94 6.05 -8.00
C THR A 86 34.16 6.96 -8.05
N ARG A 87 34.06 8.17 -8.61
CA ARG A 87 35.11 9.20 -8.57
C ARG A 87 35.13 9.94 -7.23
N LYS A 88 33.96 10.22 -6.64
CA LYS A 88 33.79 10.94 -5.36
C LYS A 88 33.39 9.99 -4.22
N LYS A 89 34.19 8.95 -3.98
CA LYS A 89 33.85 7.84 -3.07
C LYS A 89 33.55 8.28 -1.64
N LEU A 90 34.40 9.14 -1.05
CA LEU A 90 34.24 9.58 0.35
C LEU A 90 32.94 10.36 0.56
N MET A 91 32.69 11.38 -0.27
CA MET A 91 31.48 12.20 -0.18
C MET A 91 30.22 11.37 -0.45
N THR A 92 30.28 10.48 -1.44
CA THR A 92 29.17 9.57 -1.75
C THR A 92 28.89 8.63 -0.58
N PHE A 93 29.95 8.09 0.04
CA PHE A 93 29.83 7.21 1.20
C PHE A 93 29.15 7.90 2.38
N ILE A 94 29.61 9.10 2.75
CA ILE A 94 29.03 9.88 3.85
C ILE A 94 27.55 10.21 3.59
N ASN A 95 27.23 10.65 2.37
CA ASN A 95 25.85 11.02 2.04
C ASN A 95 24.91 9.81 2.04
N ILE A 96 25.36 8.67 1.49
CA ILE A 96 24.54 7.46 1.44
C ILE A 96 24.43 6.83 2.82
N SER A 97 25.50 6.75 3.60
CA SER A 97 25.48 6.13 4.93
C SER A 97 24.61 6.92 5.89
N GLY A 98 24.70 8.26 5.90
CA GLY A 98 23.84 9.11 6.72
C GLY A 98 22.37 8.95 6.34
N LEU A 99 22.05 8.88 5.05
CA LEU A 99 20.69 8.66 4.58
C LEU A 99 20.15 7.29 5.00
N ILE A 100 20.94 6.22 4.78
CA ILE A 100 20.55 4.85 5.15
C ILE A 100 20.33 4.75 6.66
N LEU A 101 21.25 5.28 7.47
CA LEU A 101 21.13 5.25 8.94
C LEU A 101 19.91 6.03 9.42
N GLY A 102 19.65 7.22 8.88
CA GLY A 102 18.48 8.03 9.25
C GLY A 102 17.17 7.32 8.93
N VAL A 103 17.04 6.77 7.72
CA VAL A 103 15.84 6.01 7.31
C VAL A 103 15.69 4.73 8.13
N SER A 104 16.78 4.01 8.39
CA SER A 104 16.75 2.75 9.16
C SER A 104 16.33 3.00 10.61
N CYS A 105 16.89 4.04 11.24
CA CYS A 105 16.53 4.43 12.60
C CYS A 105 15.04 4.82 12.70
N CYS A 106 14.55 5.64 11.78
CA CYS A 106 13.14 6.02 11.71
C CYS A 106 12.23 4.80 11.52
N LEU A 107 12.59 3.89 10.61
CA LEU A 107 11.82 2.68 10.34
C LEU A 107 11.80 1.73 11.54
N LEU A 108 12.93 1.54 12.22
CA LEU A 108 13.00 0.74 13.46
C LEU A 108 12.16 1.35 14.57
N ALA A 109 12.17 2.67 14.74
CA ALA A 109 11.34 3.35 15.73
C ALA A 109 9.85 3.15 15.45
N VAL A 110 9.42 3.27 14.18
CA VAL A 110 8.03 3.03 13.78
C VAL A 110 7.64 1.57 14.00
N LEU A 111 8.51 0.62 13.65
CA LEU A 111 8.26 -0.80 13.89
C LEU A 111 8.11 -1.10 15.38
N TYR A 112 9.01 -0.55 16.21
CA TYR A 112 8.95 -0.72 17.67
C TYR A 112 7.65 -0.16 18.25
N VAL A 113 7.26 1.07 17.87
CA VAL A 113 6.00 1.66 18.34
C VAL A 113 4.80 0.87 17.84
N SER A 114 4.84 0.35 16.61
CA SER A 114 3.75 -0.44 16.05
C SER A 114 3.59 -1.78 16.78
N ASP A 115 4.71 -2.41 17.12
CA ASP A 115 4.77 -3.64 17.91
C ASP A 115 4.22 -3.40 19.32
N GLU A 116 4.71 -2.35 20.00
CA GLU A 116 4.26 -1.99 21.35
C GLU A 116 2.75 -1.66 21.38
N LEU A 117 2.24 -0.91 20.40
CA LEU A 117 0.81 -0.63 20.32
C LEU A 117 -0.02 -1.87 19.99
N SER A 118 0.57 -2.89 19.35
CA SER A 118 -0.11 -4.15 19.05
C SER A 118 -0.14 -5.12 20.24
N TYR A 119 0.71 -4.89 21.25
CA TYR A 119 0.65 -5.59 22.52
C TYR A 119 -0.77 -5.44 23.10
N ASP A 120 -1.39 -6.57 23.46
CA ASP A 120 -2.78 -6.71 23.92
C ASP A 120 -3.93 -6.58 22.90
N ARG A 121 -3.66 -6.34 21.61
CA ARG A 121 -4.72 -6.27 20.57
C ARG A 121 -5.09 -7.60 19.90
N PHE A 122 -4.66 -8.73 20.47
CA PHE A 122 -4.87 -10.05 19.86
C PHE A 122 -6.21 -10.72 20.24
N HIS A 123 -6.91 -10.18 21.24
CA HIS A 123 -8.19 -10.71 21.68
C HIS A 123 -9.38 -10.10 20.89
N GLU A 124 -10.45 -10.85 20.70
CA GLU A 124 -11.65 -10.38 19.98
C GLU A 124 -12.46 -9.36 20.81
N ASN A 125 -12.39 -9.44 22.14
CA ASN A 125 -13.20 -8.65 23.09
C ASN A 125 -12.36 -7.69 23.97
N GLN A 126 -11.33 -7.08 23.39
CA GLN A 126 -10.31 -6.25 24.07
C GLN A 126 -10.92 -5.19 24.99
N ASP A 127 -11.94 -4.48 24.50
CA ASP A 127 -12.58 -3.37 25.23
C ASP A 127 -13.33 -3.79 26.50
N THR A 128 -13.61 -5.10 26.64
CA THR A 128 -14.35 -5.68 27.78
C THR A 128 -13.52 -6.68 28.57
N LEU A 129 -12.25 -6.88 28.18
CA LEU A 129 -11.33 -7.79 28.83
C LEU A 129 -10.53 -7.02 29.88
N PHE A 130 -10.75 -7.32 31.16
CA PHE A 130 -10.06 -6.66 32.25
C PHE A 130 -9.25 -7.65 33.08
N ARG A 131 -8.07 -7.22 33.53
CA ARG A 131 -7.24 -7.94 34.49
C ARG A 131 -7.42 -7.33 35.87
N VAL A 132 -7.88 -8.13 36.82
CA VAL A 132 -7.95 -7.71 38.23
C VAL A 132 -6.54 -7.74 38.81
N THR A 133 -6.09 -6.60 39.33
CA THR A 133 -4.77 -6.45 39.99
C THR A 133 -4.97 -5.99 41.43
N ARG A 134 -4.01 -6.29 42.31
CA ARG A 134 -4.03 -5.81 43.69
C ARG A 134 -2.84 -4.92 43.97
N VAL A 135 -3.06 -3.89 44.77
CA VAL A 135 -2.01 -3.00 45.27
C VAL A 135 -1.93 -3.20 46.78
N LEU A 136 -0.77 -3.61 47.25
CA LEU A 136 -0.45 -3.74 48.66
C LEU A 136 0.20 -2.44 49.13
N TYR A 137 -0.35 -1.89 50.20
CA TYR A 137 0.18 -0.70 50.87
C TYR A 137 0.99 -1.11 52.09
N ASP A 138 2.04 -0.35 52.41
CA ASP A 138 2.76 -0.52 53.66
C ASP A 138 1.94 0.08 54.81
N ASN A 139 1.81 -0.68 55.89
CA ASN A 139 1.01 -0.28 57.05
C ASN A 139 1.66 0.87 57.86
N SER A 140 2.95 1.12 57.67
CA SER A 140 3.70 2.13 58.44
C SER A 140 3.52 3.55 57.90
N ASP A 141 3.50 3.73 56.58
CA ASP A 141 3.49 5.05 55.93
C ASP A 141 2.44 5.17 54.81
N GLY A 142 1.70 4.10 54.51
CA GLY A 142 0.71 4.08 53.43
C GLY A 142 1.31 4.09 52.03
N SER A 143 2.61 3.90 51.88
CA SER A 143 3.28 3.82 50.58
C SER A 143 2.92 2.53 49.83
N ILE A 144 3.04 2.53 48.50
CA ILE A 144 2.80 1.32 47.70
C ILE A 144 3.97 0.35 47.93
N ARG A 145 3.68 -0.79 48.53
CA ARG A 145 4.66 -1.85 48.80
C ARG A 145 4.79 -2.81 47.62
N HIS A 146 3.66 -3.22 47.02
CA HIS A 146 3.65 -4.13 45.87
C HIS A 146 2.44 -3.86 44.97
N ARG A 147 2.62 -4.03 43.65
CA ARG A 147 1.52 -4.15 42.69
C ARG A 147 1.59 -5.55 42.12
N ASP A 148 0.66 -6.39 42.54
CA ASP A 148 0.63 -7.77 42.08
C ASP A 148 -0.35 -7.89 40.90
N PRO A 149 0.07 -8.57 39.82
CA PRO A 149 -0.72 -8.69 38.62
C PRO A 149 -1.78 -9.81 38.76
N ASP A 150 -1.89 -10.44 39.92
CA ASP A 150 -2.80 -11.53 40.22
C ASP A 150 -3.71 -11.21 41.41
N MET A 151 -4.87 -11.87 41.40
CA MET A 151 -5.84 -11.84 42.50
C MET A 151 -5.72 -13.13 43.31
N VAL A 152 -5.98 -13.07 44.61
CA VAL A 152 -6.09 -14.27 45.44
C VAL A 152 -7.20 -15.17 44.89
N PRO A 153 -6.95 -16.46 44.59
CA PRO A 153 -7.93 -17.35 43.97
C PRO A 153 -9.27 -17.46 44.72
N ALA A 154 -9.23 -17.33 46.05
CA ALA A 154 -10.43 -17.33 46.89
C ALA A 154 -11.36 -16.17 46.56
N MET A 155 -10.82 -14.97 46.37
CA MET A 155 -11.62 -13.78 46.07
C MET A 155 -12.19 -13.81 44.64
N ALA A 156 -11.56 -14.54 43.72
CA ALA A 156 -12.07 -14.69 42.36
C ALA A 156 -13.46 -15.36 42.34
N LYS A 157 -13.77 -16.24 43.29
CA LYS A 157 -15.09 -16.89 43.36
C LYS A 157 -16.20 -15.92 43.80
N ASP A 158 -15.88 -14.97 44.67
CA ASP A 158 -16.86 -14.03 45.23
C ASP A 158 -17.07 -12.80 44.33
N LEU A 159 -16.20 -12.59 43.33
CA LEU A 159 -16.21 -11.41 42.48
C LEU A 159 -17.54 -11.25 41.71
N THR A 160 -18.11 -12.34 41.21
CA THR A 160 -19.43 -12.36 40.54
C THR A 160 -20.58 -12.05 41.49
N GLY A 161 -20.43 -12.30 42.79
CA GLY A 161 -21.42 -11.93 43.81
C GLY A 161 -21.42 -10.43 44.09
N PHE A 162 -20.26 -9.78 44.06
CA PHE A 162 -20.13 -8.34 44.30
C PHE A 162 -20.38 -7.48 43.05
N PHE A 163 -20.06 -8.01 41.87
CA PHE A 163 -20.16 -7.30 40.59
C PHE A 163 -20.99 -8.12 39.59
N PRO A 164 -22.33 -7.92 39.54
CA PRO A 164 -23.22 -8.70 38.69
C PRO A 164 -23.00 -8.48 37.19
N ASP A 165 -22.28 -7.42 36.80
CA ASP A 165 -21.96 -7.11 35.40
C ASP A 165 -20.88 -8.03 34.80
N ILE A 166 -20.19 -8.83 35.64
CA ILE A 166 -19.16 -9.77 35.20
C ILE A 166 -19.83 -11.01 34.56
N LYS A 167 -19.75 -11.11 33.23
CA LYS A 167 -20.33 -12.25 32.47
C LYS A 167 -19.49 -13.52 32.54
N TYR A 168 -18.17 -13.38 32.48
CA TYR A 168 -17.23 -14.49 32.46
C TYR A 168 -16.01 -14.16 33.32
N GLN A 169 -15.48 -15.16 34.02
CA GLN A 169 -14.26 -15.04 34.80
C GLN A 169 -13.36 -16.25 34.57
N THR A 170 -12.05 -16.02 34.59
CA THR A 170 -11.04 -17.08 34.56
C THR A 170 -9.90 -16.72 35.50
N LEU A 171 -9.23 -17.74 36.05
CA LEU A 171 -8.05 -17.55 36.88
C LEU A 171 -6.81 -17.82 36.03
N PHE A 172 -5.96 -16.80 35.90
CA PHE A 172 -4.64 -16.97 35.29
C PHE A 172 -3.62 -17.24 36.39
N ALA A 173 -3.01 -18.43 36.36
CA ALA A 173 -1.90 -18.78 37.22
C ALA A 173 -0.67 -19.02 36.33
N PRO A 174 0.48 -18.35 36.59
CA PRO A 174 1.70 -18.63 35.85
C PRO A 174 2.11 -20.09 36.12
N GLY A 175 2.04 -20.92 35.09
CA GLY A 175 2.45 -22.31 35.14
C GLY A 175 3.57 -22.55 34.16
N THR A 176 4.70 -23.09 34.61
CA THR A 176 5.72 -23.63 33.72
C THR A 176 5.30 -25.05 33.35
N GLY A 177 4.91 -25.26 32.10
CA GLY A 177 4.35 -26.55 31.71
C GLY A 177 4.04 -26.68 30.23
N VAL A 178 4.04 -27.92 29.76
CA VAL A 178 3.56 -28.26 28.41
C VAL A 178 2.04 -28.42 28.49
N VAL A 179 1.30 -27.49 27.89
CA VAL A 179 -0.17 -27.54 27.84
C VAL A 179 -0.60 -28.17 26.52
N ARG A 180 -1.37 -29.26 26.57
CA ARG A 180 -1.97 -29.87 25.38
C ARG A 180 -3.45 -29.53 25.31
N TYR A 181 -3.88 -28.94 24.20
CA TYR A 181 -5.29 -28.75 23.88
C TYR A 181 -5.61 -29.40 22.53
N GLN A 182 -6.47 -30.42 22.55
CA GLN A 182 -6.72 -31.30 21.40
C GLN A 182 -5.39 -31.87 20.85
N ASP A 183 -5.08 -31.66 19.57
CA ASP A 183 -3.83 -32.11 18.93
C ASP A 183 -2.68 -31.07 19.01
N LYS A 184 -2.91 -29.91 19.63
CA LYS A 184 -1.91 -28.83 19.71
C LYS A 184 -1.21 -28.84 21.07
N ILE A 185 0.11 -28.77 21.03
CA ILE A 185 0.98 -28.67 22.19
C ILE A 185 1.52 -27.24 22.26
N PHE A 186 1.25 -26.56 23.37
CA PHE A 186 1.73 -25.24 23.70
C PHE A 186 2.77 -25.36 24.81
N ARG A 187 3.87 -24.61 24.66
CA ARG A 187 4.98 -24.60 25.61
C ARG A 187 5.26 -23.13 25.91
N GLU A 188 4.77 -22.68 27.06
CA GLU A 188 5.09 -21.35 27.63
C GLU A 188 6.29 -21.45 28.57
#